data_AF-A0A6I5NRP7-F1
#
_entry.id   AF-A0A6I5NRP7-F1
#
_cell.length_a   1.000
_cell.length_b   1.000
_cell.length_c   1.000
_cell.angle_alpha   90.00
_cell.angle_beta   90.00
_cell.angle_gamma   90.00
#
_symmetry.space_group_name_H-M   'P 1'
#
loop_
_entity.id
_entity.type
_entity.pdbx_description
1 polymer ?
#
loop_
_entity_poly.entity_id
_entity_poly.type
_entity_poly.pdbx_seq_one_letter_code
_entity_poly.pdbx_strand_id
1 'polypeptide(L)'
;MVADPQTVSQETALQVELLESSFEKVKPRAGEFVASFYGNLFTDYPAAKPLFAHSNMEEQGGKLLKSLVFVVENLRQPGALTEALKGLGARHVKYGALPEHYPLVGNSLIKTFQQYLGDDWTAETQQAWADAYGVITEVMLEGADYSQEQVQLDPPAPEVDEATGLKITLLEESFGKVAPQASEFVTSFYNNLFTDYPAAKPLFAHTNMAKQQSMLLDSLVFVVENLRQPGKLTGALKGLGARHVKYGALPEHYPLVGNSLLKTFEQYLGSDWTADTQQAWVEAYGLITNVMLEGADYDEAAVQLDSAAAVEVPESNISTGTAAGVIGGGLIALIVLFLLV
;
A
#
# COMPACT_ATOMS: atom_id res chain seq x y z
N MET A 1 4.68 51.13 34.98
CA MET A 1 3.96 50.36 33.94
C MET A 1 4.39 48.92 34.09
N VAL A 2 3.60 48.13 34.81
CA VAL A 2 3.84 46.70 35.03
C VAL A 2 2.73 46.01 34.25
N ALA A 3 3.10 45.28 33.21
CA ALA A 3 2.16 44.45 32.47
C ALA A 3 1.73 43.29 33.39
N ASP A 4 0.42 43.08 33.46
CA ASP A 4 -0.22 42.03 34.25
C ASP A 4 0.10 40.65 33.64
N PRO A 5 0.65 39.69 34.41
CA PRO A 5 0.98 38.34 33.91
C PRO A 5 -0.24 37.42 33.69
N GLN A 6 -1.47 37.89 33.86
CA GLN A 6 -2.67 37.02 33.89
C GLN A 6 -3.35 36.76 32.53
N THR A 7 -2.82 37.24 31.39
CA THR A 7 -3.50 37.10 30.08
C THR A 7 -3.09 35.90 29.22
N VAL A 8 -2.41 34.89 29.78
CA VAL A 8 -2.02 33.67 29.04
C VAL A 8 -2.44 32.44 29.82
N SER A 9 -3.76 32.22 29.95
CA SER A 9 -4.35 30.96 30.45
C SER A 9 -5.82 30.87 30.02
N GLN A 10 -6.08 30.76 28.71
CA GLN A 10 -7.28 30.05 28.27
C GLN A 10 -6.81 28.74 27.64
N GLU A 11 -6.69 27.71 28.47
CA GLU A 11 -6.98 26.36 28.00
C GLU A 11 -8.37 26.43 27.35
N THR A 12 -8.46 26.02 26.09
CA THR A 12 -9.69 26.03 25.28
C THR A 12 -10.77 25.19 25.95
N ALA A 13 -11.58 25.82 26.80
CA ALA A 13 -12.78 25.19 27.33
C ALA A 13 -13.73 24.92 26.15
N LEU A 14 -14.09 23.65 25.94
CA LEU A 14 -15.05 23.27 24.91
C LEU A 14 -16.33 24.10 25.04
N GLN A 15 -16.88 24.53 23.91
CA GLN A 15 -18.13 25.30 23.85
C GLN A 15 -19.34 24.38 24.04
N VAL A 16 -19.49 23.81 25.25
CA VAL A 16 -20.44 22.73 25.56
C VAL A 16 -21.88 23.07 25.19
N GLU A 17 -22.36 24.28 25.53
CA GLU A 17 -23.73 24.70 25.22
C GLU A 17 -23.99 24.78 23.70
N LEU A 18 -23.00 25.20 22.92
CA LEU A 18 -23.10 25.28 21.47
C LEU A 18 -23.10 23.88 20.84
N LEU A 19 -22.27 22.96 21.34
CA LEU A 19 -22.26 21.55 20.91
C LEU A 19 -23.60 20.86 21.22
N GLU A 20 -24.11 21.01 22.44
CA GLU A 20 -25.40 20.45 22.87
C GLU A 20 -26.55 21.00 22.00
N SER A 21 -26.67 22.33 21.92
CA SER A 21 -27.78 22.99 21.19
C SER A 21 -27.74 22.77 19.68
N SER A 22 -26.56 22.72 19.06
CA SER A 22 -26.44 22.38 17.63
C SER A 22 -26.74 20.91 17.36
N PHE A 23 -26.30 19.99 18.23
CA PHE A 23 -26.63 18.57 18.09
C PHE A 23 -28.14 18.30 18.22
N GLU A 24 -28.84 18.98 19.13
CA GLU A 24 -30.30 18.89 19.27
C GLU A 24 -31.05 19.18 17.96
N LYS A 25 -30.55 20.11 17.14
CA LYS A 25 -31.15 20.43 15.83
C LYS A 25 -30.97 19.33 14.79
N VAL A 26 -29.97 18.47 14.96
CA VAL A 26 -29.69 17.32 14.09
C VAL A 26 -30.52 16.10 14.48
N LYS A 27 -30.83 15.91 15.78
CA LYS A 27 -31.54 14.73 16.31
C LYS A 27 -32.79 14.31 15.52
N PRO A 28 -33.70 15.21 15.07
CA PRO A 28 -34.88 14.83 14.30
C PRO A 28 -34.58 14.11 12.97
N ARG A 29 -33.36 14.30 12.43
CA ARG A 29 -32.88 13.71 11.16
C ARG A 29 -31.67 12.80 11.38
N ALA A 30 -31.49 12.26 12.58
CA ALA A 30 -30.29 11.51 12.94
C ALA A 30 -29.96 10.32 12.01
N GLY A 31 -30.99 9.59 11.54
CA GLY A 31 -30.79 8.49 10.59
C GLY A 31 -30.23 8.97 9.24
N GLU A 32 -30.80 10.05 8.70
CA GLU A 32 -30.32 10.67 7.45
C GLU A 32 -28.92 11.25 7.64
N PHE A 33 -28.67 11.92 8.77
CA PHE A 33 -27.36 12.49 9.11
C PHE A 33 -26.27 11.43 9.04
N VAL A 34 -26.48 10.27 9.66
CA VAL A 34 -25.49 9.21 9.66
C VAL A 34 -25.31 8.56 8.29
N ALA A 35 -26.39 8.41 7.51
CA ALA A 35 -26.28 7.95 6.14
C ALA A 35 -25.44 8.91 5.28
N SER A 36 -25.67 10.22 5.43
CA SER A 36 -24.89 11.27 4.76
C SER A 36 -23.44 11.30 5.21
N PHE A 37 -23.15 11.04 6.48
CA PHE A 37 -21.78 10.90 6.99
C PHE A 37 -21.00 9.81 6.23
N TYR A 38 -21.55 8.59 6.12
CA TYR A 38 -20.89 7.52 5.38
C TYR A 38 -20.84 7.79 3.88
N GLY A 39 -21.88 8.43 3.33
CA GLY A 39 -21.87 8.92 1.94
C GLY A 39 -20.72 9.89 1.67
N ASN A 40 -20.52 10.87 2.56
CA ASN A 40 -19.42 11.84 2.49
C ASN A 40 -18.06 11.13 2.63
N LEU A 41 -17.89 10.28 3.66
CA LEU A 41 -16.65 9.54 3.90
C LEU A 41 -16.21 8.72 2.68
N PHE A 42 -17.13 7.97 2.08
CA PHE A 42 -16.81 7.09 0.96
C PHE A 42 -16.70 7.79 -0.39
N THR A 43 -17.24 9.01 -0.48
CA THR A 43 -17.07 9.85 -1.67
C THR A 43 -15.73 10.56 -1.63
N ASP A 44 -15.38 11.17 -0.50
CA ASP A 44 -14.15 11.96 -0.34
C ASP A 44 -12.93 11.05 -0.13
N TYR A 45 -13.12 9.91 0.53
CA TYR A 45 -12.07 8.96 0.89
C TYR A 45 -12.45 7.53 0.48
N PRO A 46 -12.46 7.21 -0.82
CA PRO A 46 -12.88 5.90 -1.32
C PRO A 46 -12.00 4.75 -0.78
N ALA A 47 -10.75 5.04 -0.43
CA ALA A 47 -9.83 4.09 0.22
C ALA A 47 -10.31 3.62 1.60
N ALA A 48 -11.26 4.32 2.24
CA ALA A 48 -11.88 3.87 3.48
C ALA A 48 -12.91 2.75 3.25
N LYS A 49 -13.52 2.62 2.05
CA LYS A 49 -14.59 1.64 1.78
C LYS A 49 -14.23 0.19 2.14
N PRO A 50 -13.01 -0.32 1.85
CA PRO A 50 -12.62 -1.67 2.23
C PRO A 50 -12.68 -1.94 3.73
N LEU A 51 -12.43 -0.92 4.57
CA LEU A 51 -12.58 -1.03 6.04
C LEU A 51 -14.02 -1.40 6.42
N PHE A 52 -14.98 -1.14 5.52
CA PHE A 52 -16.40 -1.33 5.75
C PHE A 52 -17.04 -2.54 5.05
N ALA A 53 -16.25 -3.32 4.29
CA ALA A 53 -16.78 -4.35 3.40
C ALA A 53 -17.58 -5.47 4.10
N HIS A 54 -17.37 -5.66 5.40
CA HIS A 54 -17.93 -6.77 6.18
C HIS A 54 -18.89 -6.36 7.31
N SER A 55 -19.33 -5.09 7.40
CA SER A 55 -20.42 -4.76 8.33
C SER A 55 -21.74 -4.50 7.65
N ASN A 56 -22.77 -4.72 8.45
CA ASN A 56 -24.08 -4.15 8.22
C ASN A 56 -24.02 -2.63 8.42
N MET A 57 -24.15 -1.87 7.33
CA MET A 57 -24.05 -0.41 7.36
C MET A 57 -25.20 0.28 8.13
N GLU A 58 -26.35 -0.38 8.28
CA GLU A 58 -27.45 0.13 9.11
C GLU A 58 -27.10 0.05 10.61
N GLU A 59 -26.63 -1.11 11.06
CA GLU A 59 -26.14 -1.30 12.42
C GLU A 59 -24.97 -0.37 12.71
N GLN A 60 -24.04 -0.26 11.74
CA GLN A 60 -22.90 0.64 11.81
C GLN A 60 -23.32 2.10 11.98
N GLY A 61 -24.38 2.52 11.28
CA GLY A 61 -24.95 3.84 11.45
C GLY A 61 -25.53 4.04 12.86
N GLY A 62 -26.26 3.06 13.36
CA GLY A 62 -26.80 3.09 14.73
C GLY A 62 -25.71 3.20 15.81
N LYS A 63 -24.55 2.56 15.59
CA LYS A 63 -23.40 2.61 16.50
C LYS A 63 -22.77 4.01 16.55
N LEU A 64 -22.51 4.61 15.39
CA LEU A 64 -22.02 5.99 15.31
C LEU A 64 -22.97 6.96 16.01
N LEU A 65 -24.27 6.85 15.76
CA LEU A 65 -25.26 7.72 16.40
C LEU A 65 -25.22 7.60 17.93
N LYS A 66 -25.18 6.37 18.46
CA LYS A 66 -25.09 6.13 19.91
C LYS A 66 -23.82 6.74 20.50
N SER A 67 -22.69 6.63 19.80
CA SER A 67 -21.43 7.26 20.23
C SER A 67 -21.52 8.78 20.27
N LEU A 68 -22.10 9.42 19.24
CA LEU A 68 -22.28 10.88 19.22
C LEU A 68 -23.21 11.36 20.35
N VAL A 69 -24.32 10.66 20.56
CA VAL A 69 -25.24 10.94 21.67
C VAL A 69 -24.52 10.81 23.01
N PHE A 70 -23.79 9.71 23.23
CA PHE A 70 -23.04 9.48 24.45
C PHE A 70 -22.02 10.60 24.72
N VAL A 71 -21.25 11.01 23.71
CA VAL A 71 -20.28 12.11 23.85
C VAL A 71 -20.98 13.39 24.26
N VAL A 72 -22.01 13.81 23.52
CA VAL A 72 -22.73 15.07 23.77
C VAL A 72 -23.37 15.09 25.15
N GLU A 73 -24.00 13.99 25.59
CA GLU A 73 -24.63 13.88 26.91
C GLU A 73 -23.62 13.87 28.08
N ASN A 74 -22.33 13.59 27.80
CA ASN A 74 -21.28 13.50 28.81
C ASN A 74 -20.22 14.62 28.70
N LEU A 75 -20.42 15.64 27.87
CA LEU A 75 -19.48 16.79 27.75
C LEU A 75 -19.24 17.51 29.08
N ARG A 76 -20.20 17.44 30.01
CA ARG A 76 -20.10 18.03 31.37
C ARG A 76 -19.49 17.09 32.40
N GLN A 77 -19.07 15.89 32.01
CA GLN A 77 -18.49 14.85 32.85
C GLN A 77 -17.10 14.43 32.32
N PRO A 78 -16.10 15.33 32.30
CA PRO A 78 -14.85 15.12 31.58
C PRO A 78 -14.08 13.88 32.04
N GLY A 79 -14.10 13.54 33.34
CA GLY A 79 -13.43 12.34 33.85
C GLY A 79 -14.03 11.03 33.32
N ALA A 80 -15.36 10.90 33.37
CA ALA A 80 -16.05 9.70 32.86
C ALA A 80 -15.95 9.59 31.33
N LEU A 81 -16.05 10.72 30.63
CA LEU A 81 -15.90 10.78 29.18
C LEU A 81 -14.47 10.39 28.76
N THR A 82 -13.45 10.87 29.47
CA THR A 82 -12.04 10.54 29.18
C THR A 82 -11.78 9.04 29.27
N GLU A 83 -12.19 8.40 30.37
CA GLU A 83 -12.00 6.95 30.54
C GLU A 83 -12.75 6.13 29.48
N ALA A 84 -13.98 6.54 29.14
CA ALA A 84 -14.75 5.89 28.09
C ALA A 84 -14.08 6.02 26.71
N LEU A 85 -13.56 7.20 26.38
CA LEU A 85 -12.85 7.48 25.12
C LEU A 85 -11.51 6.75 25.04
N LYS A 86 -10.74 6.68 26.12
CA LYS A 86 -9.50 5.86 26.17
C LYS A 86 -9.79 4.39 25.90
N GLY A 87 -10.80 3.85 26.59
CA GLY A 87 -11.24 2.47 26.36
C GLY A 87 -11.75 2.25 24.93
N LEU A 88 -12.38 3.27 24.32
CA LEU A 88 -12.80 3.23 22.92
C LEU A 88 -11.60 3.26 21.96
N GLY A 89 -10.58 4.08 22.23
CA GLY A 89 -9.32 4.12 21.49
C GLY A 89 -8.59 2.78 21.48
N ALA A 90 -8.44 2.13 22.64
CA ALA A 90 -7.86 0.79 22.75
C ALA A 90 -8.61 -0.26 21.90
N ARG A 91 -9.94 -0.13 21.78
CA ARG A 91 -10.73 -0.99 20.90
C ARG A 91 -10.52 -0.65 19.42
N HIS A 92 -10.41 0.64 19.08
CA HIS A 92 -10.13 1.11 17.72
C HIS A 92 -8.81 0.57 17.16
N VAL A 93 -7.78 0.39 18.00
CA VAL A 93 -6.55 -0.33 17.60
C VAL A 93 -6.86 -1.77 17.17
N LYS A 94 -7.64 -2.50 17.97
CA LYS A 94 -8.02 -3.90 17.69
C LYS A 94 -8.89 -4.03 16.43
N TYR A 95 -9.55 -2.94 16.07
CA TYR A 95 -10.38 -2.82 14.88
C TYR A 95 -9.59 -2.39 13.63
N GLY A 96 -8.30 -2.08 13.79
CA GLY A 96 -7.44 -1.65 12.70
C GLY A 96 -7.57 -0.18 12.32
N ALA A 97 -8.16 0.65 13.17
CA ALA A 97 -8.13 2.09 12.94
C ALA A 97 -6.73 2.62 13.22
N LEU A 98 -6.10 3.25 12.23
CA LEU A 98 -4.79 3.90 12.35
C LEU A 98 -4.95 5.39 12.67
N PRO A 99 -3.92 6.06 13.22
CA PRO A 99 -3.98 7.50 13.51
C PRO A 99 -4.41 8.36 12.31
N GLU A 100 -3.99 7.99 11.10
CA GLU A 100 -4.35 8.67 9.85
C GLU A 100 -5.83 8.59 9.46
N HIS A 101 -6.57 7.63 9.99
CA HIS A 101 -8.01 7.49 9.70
C HIS A 101 -8.84 8.55 10.45
N TYR A 102 -8.36 9.06 11.58
CA TYR A 102 -9.08 10.04 12.39
C TYR A 102 -9.35 11.34 11.61
N PRO A 103 -8.37 11.98 10.95
CA PRO A 103 -8.64 13.15 10.10
C PRO A 103 -9.72 12.93 9.03
N LEU A 104 -9.79 11.74 8.40
CA LEU A 104 -10.79 11.43 7.37
C LEU A 104 -12.22 11.44 7.95
N VAL A 105 -12.36 10.83 9.14
CA VAL A 105 -13.62 10.79 9.90
C VAL A 105 -14.01 12.19 10.37
N GLY A 106 -13.06 12.94 10.95
CA GLY A 106 -13.30 14.32 11.39
C GLY A 106 -13.79 15.22 10.28
N ASN A 107 -13.10 15.23 9.14
CA ASN A 107 -13.49 16.02 7.96
C ASN A 107 -14.89 15.64 7.45
N SER A 108 -15.19 14.34 7.40
CA SER A 108 -16.50 13.84 6.96
C SER A 108 -17.61 14.23 7.93
N LEU A 109 -17.34 14.18 9.25
CA LEU A 109 -18.30 14.56 10.29
C LEU A 109 -18.60 16.05 10.25
N ILE A 110 -17.57 16.90 10.16
CA ILE A 110 -17.70 18.37 10.06
C ILE A 110 -18.49 18.75 8.81
N LYS A 111 -18.17 18.16 7.65
CA LYS A 111 -18.92 18.34 6.39
C LYS A 111 -20.39 17.96 6.53
N THR A 112 -20.67 16.89 7.28
CA THR A 112 -22.05 16.43 7.50
C THR A 112 -22.81 17.38 8.43
N PHE A 113 -22.18 17.88 9.50
CA PHE A 113 -22.80 18.91 10.34
C PHE A 113 -23.14 20.18 9.56
N GLN A 114 -22.23 20.64 8.69
CA GLN A 114 -22.50 21.77 7.80
C GLN A 114 -23.76 21.56 6.94
N GLN A 115 -23.91 20.37 6.34
CA GLN A 115 -25.08 20.04 5.50
C GLN A 115 -26.41 20.07 6.27
N TYR A 116 -26.40 19.65 7.54
CA TYR A 116 -27.64 19.50 8.33
C TYR A 116 -27.98 20.73 9.16
N LEU A 117 -26.99 21.54 9.57
CA LEU A 117 -27.21 22.76 10.33
C LEU A 117 -27.52 23.97 9.44
N GLY A 118 -27.08 23.97 8.16
CA GLY A 118 -27.43 25.03 7.21
C GLY A 118 -27.06 26.41 7.74
N ASP A 119 -28.05 27.31 7.89
CA ASP A 119 -27.85 28.67 8.41
C ASP A 119 -27.31 28.71 9.85
N ASP A 120 -27.50 27.63 10.63
CA ASP A 120 -26.95 27.48 11.98
C ASP A 120 -25.47 27.04 12.01
N TRP A 121 -24.89 26.73 10.84
CA TRP A 121 -23.46 26.43 10.69
C TRP A 121 -22.62 27.70 10.59
N THR A 122 -22.46 28.38 11.71
CA THR A 122 -21.59 29.56 11.83
C THR A 122 -20.12 29.15 11.97
N ALA A 123 -19.20 30.12 11.80
CA ALA A 123 -17.78 29.90 12.06
C ALA A 123 -17.51 29.44 13.51
N GLU A 124 -18.30 29.92 14.46
CA GLU A 124 -18.22 29.53 15.87
C GLU A 124 -18.67 28.08 16.07
N THR A 125 -19.78 27.66 15.44
CA THR A 125 -20.24 26.27 15.46
C THR A 125 -19.23 25.33 14.81
N GLN A 126 -18.65 25.72 13.68
CA GLN A 126 -17.60 24.95 13.01
C GLN A 126 -16.38 24.76 13.92
N GLN A 127 -15.90 25.84 14.54
CA GLN A 127 -14.74 25.78 15.42
C GLN A 127 -15.04 24.91 16.65
N ALA A 128 -16.21 25.05 17.26
CA ALA A 128 -16.61 24.24 18.41
C ALA A 128 -16.58 22.72 18.10
N TRP A 129 -17.13 22.31 16.95
CA TRP A 129 -17.10 20.90 16.55
C TRP A 129 -15.70 20.42 16.16
N ALA A 130 -14.88 21.26 15.54
CA ALA A 130 -13.48 20.94 15.24
C ALA A 130 -12.65 20.74 16.52
N ASP A 131 -12.79 21.65 17.50
CA ASP A 131 -12.11 21.56 18.79
C ASP A 131 -12.56 20.32 19.57
N ALA A 132 -13.86 20.06 19.61
CA ALA A 132 -14.41 18.86 20.26
C ALA A 132 -13.88 17.58 19.61
N TYR A 133 -13.85 17.52 18.28
CA TYR A 133 -13.29 16.37 17.55
C TYR A 133 -11.79 16.20 17.81
N GLY A 134 -11.04 17.29 17.87
CA GLY A 134 -9.61 17.30 18.21
C GLY A 134 -9.36 16.70 19.59
N VAL A 135 -10.08 17.18 20.62
CA VAL A 135 -9.97 16.65 22.00
C VAL A 135 -10.34 15.17 22.07
N ILE A 136 -11.44 14.76 21.41
CA ILE A 136 -11.85 13.35 21.37
C ILE A 136 -10.76 12.49 20.73
N THR A 137 -10.19 12.95 19.61
CA THR A 137 -9.12 12.26 18.90
C THR A 137 -7.88 12.12 19.78
N GLU A 138 -7.45 13.19 20.44
CA GLU A 138 -6.29 13.17 21.35
C GLU A 138 -6.47 12.14 22.47
N VAL A 139 -7.63 12.15 23.14
CA VAL A 139 -7.93 11.21 24.23
C VAL A 139 -8.02 9.76 23.73
N MET A 140 -8.63 9.54 22.56
CA MET A 140 -8.70 8.21 21.95
C MET A 140 -7.31 7.71 21.57
N LEU A 141 -6.45 8.56 21.00
CA LEU A 141 -5.08 8.21 20.65
C LEU A 141 -4.22 7.95 21.91
N GLU A 142 -4.44 8.69 23.00
CA GLU A 142 -3.77 8.44 24.28
C GLU A 142 -4.14 7.06 24.87
N GLY A 143 -5.40 6.64 24.72
CA GLY A 143 -5.85 5.31 25.10
C GLY A 143 -5.56 4.23 24.06
N ALA A 144 -5.13 4.60 22.87
CA ALA A 144 -4.80 3.69 21.79
C ALA A 144 -3.35 3.22 21.96
N ASP A 145 -3.19 2.02 22.50
CA ASP A 145 -1.90 1.33 22.68
C ASP A 145 -1.36 0.84 21.31
N TYR A 146 -1.06 1.77 20.41
CA TYR A 146 -0.50 1.48 19.09
C TYR A 146 0.92 0.93 19.23
N SER A 147 1.20 -0.19 18.57
CA SER A 147 2.59 -0.62 18.37
C SER A 147 3.31 0.31 17.40
N GLN A 148 4.65 0.37 17.47
CA GLN A 148 5.47 1.13 16.51
C GLN A 148 5.18 0.73 15.06
N GLU A 149 4.88 -0.55 14.81
CA GLU A 149 4.49 -1.08 13.50
C GLU A 149 3.15 -0.52 13.01
N GLN A 150 2.18 -0.27 13.91
CA GLN A 150 0.87 0.27 13.54
C GLN A 150 0.88 1.79 13.30
N VAL A 151 1.87 2.50 13.84
CA VAL A 151 2.07 3.93 13.57
C VAL A 151 2.77 4.15 12.22
N GLN A 152 3.42 3.11 11.68
CA GLN A 152 4.12 3.13 10.41
C GLN A 152 3.19 2.59 9.30
N LEU A 153 2.76 3.50 8.42
CA LEU A 153 1.69 3.27 7.45
C LEU A 153 2.15 2.52 6.20
N ASP A 154 3.44 2.55 5.94
CA ASP A 154 4.08 1.63 5.00
C ASP A 154 4.72 0.50 5.81
N PRO A 155 4.59 -0.79 5.40
CA PRO A 155 5.57 -1.77 5.84
C PRO A 155 6.95 -1.16 5.61
N PRO A 156 7.89 -1.28 6.56
CA PRO A 156 9.22 -0.70 6.39
C PRO A 156 9.72 -1.04 5.00
N ALA A 157 10.22 -0.03 4.28
CA ALA A 157 10.71 -0.20 2.91
C ALA A 157 11.54 -1.49 2.86
N PRO A 158 11.30 -2.39 1.90
CA PRO A 158 11.87 -3.73 1.93
C PRO A 158 13.37 -3.64 2.17
N GLU A 159 13.87 -4.34 3.18
CA GLU A 159 15.26 -4.27 3.57
C GLU A 159 16.16 -4.56 2.36
N VAL A 160 17.10 -3.65 2.12
CA VAL A 160 18.12 -3.79 1.08
C VAL A 160 19.33 -4.47 1.69
N ASP A 161 19.70 -5.62 1.14
CA ASP A 161 20.90 -6.33 1.55
C ASP A 161 22.15 -5.52 1.17
N GLU A 162 22.99 -5.16 2.15
CA GLU A 162 24.14 -4.28 1.93
C GLU A 162 25.19 -4.88 0.97
N ALA A 163 25.30 -6.21 0.91
CA ALA A 163 26.31 -6.89 0.10
C ALA A 163 25.94 -6.93 -1.40
N THR A 164 24.64 -6.99 -1.70
CA THR A 164 24.13 -7.15 -3.07
C THR A 164 23.37 -5.93 -3.60
N GLY A 165 22.90 -5.05 -2.70
CA GLY A 165 21.97 -3.97 -3.04
C GLY A 165 20.56 -4.45 -3.39
N LEU A 166 20.23 -5.72 -3.16
CA LEU A 166 18.93 -6.31 -3.53
C LEU A 166 17.96 -6.38 -2.34
N LYS A 167 16.67 -6.27 -2.63
CA LYS A 167 15.57 -6.56 -1.70
C LYS A 167 15.34 -8.08 -1.56
N ILE A 168 16.32 -8.80 -0.99
CA ILE A 168 16.37 -10.28 -1.00
C ILE A 168 15.10 -10.92 -0.42
N THR A 169 14.64 -10.46 0.74
CA THR A 169 13.45 -11.02 1.40
C THR A 169 12.21 -10.89 0.51
N LEU A 170 12.03 -9.74 -0.16
CA LEU A 170 10.91 -9.52 -1.07
C LEU A 170 10.96 -10.43 -2.30
N LEU A 171 12.16 -10.70 -2.83
CA LEU A 171 12.36 -11.66 -3.93
C LEU A 171 12.02 -13.09 -3.50
N GLU A 172 12.48 -13.52 -2.32
CA GLU A 172 12.20 -14.84 -1.75
C GLU A 172 10.69 -15.04 -1.51
N GLU A 173 10.02 -14.06 -0.91
CA GLU A 173 8.59 -14.12 -0.60
C GLU A 173 7.71 -14.09 -1.85
N SER A 174 7.99 -13.15 -2.78
CA SER A 174 7.22 -13.05 -4.03
C SER A 174 7.42 -14.29 -4.91
N PHE A 175 8.63 -14.85 -4.98
CA PHE A 175 8.83 -16.14 -5.67
C PHE A 175 8.10 -17.29 -4.97
N GLY A 176 8.09 -17.31 -3.64
CA GLY A 176 7.38 -18.31 -2.83
C GLY A 176 5.87 -18.37 -3.11
N LYS A 177 5.25 -17.24 -3.47
CA LYS A 177 3.84 -17.18 -3.87
C LYS A 177 3.57 -17.80 -5.26
N VAL A 178 4.56 -17.75 -6.15
CA VAL A 178 4.49 -18.35 -7.49
C VAL A 178 4.82 -19.84 -7.47
N ALA A 179 5.67 -20.29 -6.53
CA ALA A 179 6.17 -21.66 -6.45
C ALA A 179 5.11 -22.78 -6.54
N PRO A 180 3.88 -22.65 -5.96
CA PRO A 180 2.83 -23.66 -6.12
C PRO A 180 2.33 -23.85 -7.56
N GLN A 181 2.56 -22.89 -8.44
CA GLN A 181 2.14 -22.86 -9.85
C GLN A 181 3.34 -22.72 -10.80
N ALA A 182 4.52 -23.15 -10.35
CA ALA A 182 5.77 -22.89 -11.06
C ALA A 182 5.83 -23.49 -12.47
N SER A 183 5.13 -24.62 -12.72
CA SER A 183 5.08 -25.26 -14.03
C SER A 183 4.25 -24.45 -15.03
N GLU A 184 3.10 -23.95 -14.59
CA GLU A 184 2.24 -23.06 -15.37
C GLU A 184 2.92 -21.71 -15.60
N PHE A 185 3.62 -21.20 -14.59
CA PHE A 185 4.41 -19.97 -14.66
C PHE A 185 5.45 -20.05 -15.80
N VAL A 186 6.32 -21.06 -15.83
CA VAL A 186 7.33 -21.16 -16.90
C VAL A 186 6.71 -21.44 -18.27
N THR A 187 5.55 -22.09 -18.33
CA THR A 187 4.79 -22.22 -19.58
C THR A 187 4.31 -20.86 -20.09
N SER A 188 3.77 -20.04 -19.18
CA SER A 188 3.29 -18.69 -19.48
C SER A 188 4.43 -17.74 -19.87
N PHE A 189 5.61 -17.89 -19.26
CA PHE A 189 6.83 -17.18 -19.68
C PHE A 189 7.15 -17.41 -21.17
N TYR A 190 7.22 -18.65 -21.64
CA TYR A 190 7.52 -18.91 -23.06
C TYR A 190 6.39 -18.45 -23.99
N ASN A 191 5.15 -18.55 -23.54
CA ASN A 191 4.01 -18.00 -24.29
C ASN A 191 4.13 -16.47 -24.44
N ASN A 192 4.46 -15.75 -23.36
CA ASN A 192 4.69 -14.31 -23.40
C ASN A 192 5.87 -13.97 -24.33
N LEU A 193 7.03 -14.62 -24.14
CA LEU A 193 8.23 -14.42 -24.97
C LEU A 193 7.96 -14.57 -26.47
N PHE A 194 7.27 -15.64 -26.86
CA PHE A 194 7.01 -15.92 -28.27
C PHE A 194 5.85 -15.14 -28.88
N THR A 195 5.00 -14.55 -28.04
CA THR A 195 3.92 -13.66 -28.46
C THR A 195 4.46 -12.25 -28.67
N ASP A 196 5.19 -11.73 -27.69
CA ASP A 196 5.69 -10.35 -27.72
C ASP A 196 6.94 -10.23 -28.60
N TYR A 197 7.77 -11.28 -28.64
CA TYR A 197 9.03 -11.33 -29.38
C TYR A 197 9.09 -12.55 -30.31
N PRO A 198 8.27 -12.60 -31.37
CA PRO A 198 8.24 -13.74 -32.29
C PRO A 198 9.59 -14.01 -32.98
N ALA A 199 10.46 -12.99 -33.08
CA ALA A 199 11.83 -13.12 -33.58
C ALA A 199 12.74 -14.00 -32.69
N ALA A 200 12.36 -14.28 -31.44
CA ALA A 200 13.09 -15.20 -30.57
C ALA A 200 12.82 -16.68 -30.91
N LYS A 201 11.71 -17.01 -31.58
CA LYS A 201 11.30 -18.39 -31.89
C LYS A 201 12.38 -19.23 -32.60
N PRO A 202 13.13 -18.71 -33.60
CA PRO A 202 14.18 -19.46 -34.27
C PRO A 202 15.30 -19.97 -33.34
N LEU A 203 15.59 -19.26 -32.24
CA LEU A 203 16.60 -19.68 -31.25
C LEU A 203 16.21 -20.99 -30.54
N PHE A 204 14.92 -21.34 -30.55
CA PHE A 204 14.38 -22.52 -29.89
C PHE A 204 13.92 -23.60 -30.88
N ALA A 205 14.13 -23.43 -32.18
CA ALA A 205 13.60 -24.31 -33.22
C ALA A 205 14.07 -25.79 -33.11
N HIS A 206 15.23 -26.02 -32.49
CA HIS A 206 15.80 -27.34 -32.27
C HIS A 206 15.88 -27.73 -30.78
N THR A 207 15.07 -27.08 -29.95
CA THR A 207 15.07 -27.24 -28.49
C THR A 207 13.91 -28.12 -28.04
N ASN A 208 14.16 -29.05 -27.12
CA ASN A 208 13.09 -29.74 -26.40
C ASN A 208 12.48 -28.76 -25.39
N MET A 209 11.30 -28.22 -25.71
CA MET A 209 10.66 -27.18 -24.92
C MET A 209 10.27 -27.62 -23.50
N ALA A 210 9.87 -28.88 -23.29
CA ALA A 210 9.57 -29.37 -21.95
C ALA A 210 10.83 -29.40 -21.07
N LYS A 211 11.95 -29.88 -21.62
CA LYS A 211 13.25 -29.84 -20.94
C LYS A 211 13.70 -28.40 -20.69
N GLN A 212 13.50 -27.52 -21.66
CA GLN A 212 13.88 -26.11 -21.57
C GLN A 212 13.09 -25.35 -20.49
N GLN A 213 11.80 -25.63 -20.35
CA GLN A 213 10.97 -25.12 -19.26
C GLN A 213 11.46 -25.59 -17.89
N SER A 214 11.77 -26.88 -17.75
CA SER A 214 12.38 -27.42 -16.51
C SER A 214 13.70 -26.72 -16.18
N MET A 215 14.58 -26.55 -17.16
CA MET A 215 15.87 -25.88 -16.96
C MET A 215 15.72 -24.42 -16.53
N LEU A 216 14.74 -23.70 -17.07
CA LEU A 216 14.44 -22.33 -16.64
C LEU A 216 13.94 -22.31 -15.19
N LEU A 217 13.01 -23.20 -14.85
CA LEU A 217 12.50 -23.30 -13.48
C LEU A 217 13.62 -23.61 -12.49
N ASP A 218 14.45 -24.63 -12.79
CA ASP A 218 15.59 -25.02 -11.96
C ASP A 218 16.57 -23.84 -11.77
N SER A 219 16.76 -23.03 -12.82
CA SER A 219 17.62 -21.84 -12.76
C SER A 219 17.03 -20.75 -11.87
N LEU A 220 15.72 -20.48 -11.95
CA LEU A 220 15.03 -19.51 -11.09
C LEU A 220 15.08 -19.93 -9.63
N VAL A 221 14.77 -21.20 -9.33
CA VAL A 221 14.87 -21.77 -7.98
C VAL A 221 16.29 -21.63 -7.46
N PHE A 222 17.29 -22.04 -8.24
CA PHE A 222 18.69 -21.93 -7.85
C PHE A 222 19.10 -20.49 -7.54
N VAL A 223 18.66 -19.51 -8.35
CA VAL A 223 18.96 -18.10 -8.11
C VAL A 223 18.36 -17.67 -6.77
N VAL A 224 17.06 -17.89 -6.57
CA VAL A 224 16.34 -17.44 -5.37
C VAL A 224 16.91 -18.08 -4.09
N GLU A 225 17.18 -19.40 -4.11
CA GLU A 225 17.77 -20.12 -2.97
C GLU A 225 19.20 -19.66 -2.61
N ASN A 226 19.88 -18.95 -3.50
CA ASN A 226 21.27 -18.54 -3.33
C ASN A 226 21.47 -17.02 -3.36
N LEU A 227 20.41 -16.20 -3.30
CA LEU A 227 20.50 -14.74 -3.26
C LEU A 227 21.41 -14.22 -2.13
N ARG A 228 21.42 -14.94 -1.00
CA ARG A 228 22.27 -14.64 0.18
C ARG A 228 23.70 -15.17 0.07
N GLN A 229 24.09 -15.74 -1.08
CA GLN A 229 25.43 -16.30 -1.34
C GLN A 229 26.06 -15.71 -2.62
N PRO A 230 26.46 -14.41 -2.61
CA PRO A 230 26.85 -13.69 -3.82
C PRO A 230 28.01 -14.34 -4.58
N GLY A 231 29.00 -14.88 -3.87
CA GLY A 231 30.15 -15.55 -4.49
C GLY A 231 29.78 -16.81 -5.26
N LYS A 232 28.83 -17.60 -4.74
CA LYS A 232 28.34 -18.83 -5.39
C LYS A 232 27.52 -18.49 -6.62
N LEU A 233 26.62 -17.51 -6.52
CA LEU A 233 25.83 -17.03 -7.66
C LEU A 233 26.72 -16.46 -8.76
N THR A 234 27.69 -15.62 -8.41
CA THR A 234 28.58 -14.99 -9.39
C THR A 234 29.31 -16.03 -10.24
N GLY A 235 29.90 -17.05 -9.62
CA GLY A 235 30.59 -18.11 -10.36
C GLY A 235 29.66 -18.93 -11.25
N ALA A 236 28.47 -19.28 -10.75
CA ALA A 236 27.48 -20.03 -11.51
C ALA A 236 26.95 -19.24 -12.72
N LEU A 237 26.62 -17.96 -12.54
CA LEU A 237 26.10 -17.07 -13.56
C LEU A 237 27.13 -16.74 -14.64
N LYS A 238 28.41 -16.49 -14.28
CA LYS A 238 29.47 -16.32 -15.28
C LYS A 238 29.64 -17.55 -16.16
N GLY A 239 29.65 -18.73 -15.55
CA GLY A 239 29.69 -20.00 -16.29
C GLY A 239 28.45 -20.22 -17.17
N LEU A 240 27.28 -19.73 -16.73
CA LEU A 240 26.06 -19.78 -17.51
C LEU A 240 26.10 -18.82 -18.72
N GLY A 241 26.63 -17.60 -18.54
CA GLY A 241 26.86 -16.62 -19.60
C GLY A 241 27.76 -17.17 -20.72
N ALA A 242 28.92 -17.73 -20.38
CA ALA A 242 29.82 -18.40 -21.33
C ALA A 242 29.13 -19.52 -22.15
N ARG A 243 28.14 -20.21 -21.57
CA ARG A 243 27.35 -21.21 -22.31
C ARG A 243 26.29 -20.57 -23.19
N HIS A 244 25.66 -19.47 -22.76
CA HIS A 244 24.66 -18.74 -23.55
C HIS A 244 25.24 -18.21 -24.86
N VAL A 245 26.50 -17.77 -24.89
CA VAL A 245 27.23 -17.45 -26.13
C VAL A 245 27.24 -18.64 -27.09
N LYS A 246 27.57 -19.83 -26.58
CA LYS A 246 27.61 -21.08 -27.38
C LYS A 246 26.24 -21.54 -27.87
N TYR A 247 25.18 -21.09 -27.22
CA TYR A 247 23.79 -21.33 -27.64
C TYR A 247 23.29 -20.32 -28.66
N GLY A 248 24.10 -19.30 -28.99
CA GLY A 248 23.72 -18.23 -29.92
C GLY A 248 22.91 -17.11 -29.28
N ALA A 249 22.92 -16.98 -27.95
CA ALA A 249 22.35 -15.81 -27.30
C ALA A 249 23.24 -14.59 -27.56
N LEU A 250 22.62 -13.47 -27.92
CA LEU A 250 23.25 -12.17 -28.09
C LEU A 250 22.83 -11.25 -26.93
N PRO A 251 23.59 -10.18 -26.60
CA PRO A 251 23.21 -9.24 -25.55
C PRO A 251 21.80 -8.65 -25.73
N GLU A 252 21.39 -8.38 -26.97
CA GLU A 252 20.05 -7.90 -27.33
C GLU A 252 18.91 -8.89 -26.99
N HIS A 253 19.20 -10.17 -26.74
CA HIS A 253 18.18 -11.15 -26.34
C HIS A 253 17.85 -11.11 -24.85
N TYR A 254 18.75 -10.61 -23.99
CA TYR A 254 18.53 -10.57 -22.54
C TYR A 254 17.30 -9.70 -22.18
N PRO A 255 17.17 -8.46 -22.69
CA PRO A 255 16.00 -7.64 -22.38
C PRO A 255 14.66 -8.29 -22.76
N LEU A 256 14.60 -9.04 -23.86
CA LEU A 256 13.40 -9.77 -24.28
C LEU A 256 12.97 -10.80 -23.22
N VAL A 257 13.95 -11.50 -22.65
CA VAL A 257 13.74 -12.46 -21.56
C VAL A 257 13.34 -11.75 -20.27
N GLY A 258 14.01 -10.66 -19.91
CA GLY A 258 13.68 -9.85 -18.74
C GLY A 258 12.24 -9.34 -18.76
N ASN A 259 11.84 -8.68 -19.86
CA ASN A 259 10.49 -8.16 -20.04
C ASN A 259 9.43 -9.28 -19.99
N SER A 260 9.71 -10.42 -20.63
CA SER A 260 8.79 -11.58 -20.61
C SER A 260 8.65 -12.16 -19.20
N LEU A 261 9.74 -12.22 -18.43
CA LEU A 261 9.74 -12.72 -17.06
C LEU A 261 8.97 -11.80 -16.11
N LEU A 262 9.21 -10.48 -16.19
CA LEU A 262 8.49 -9.48 -15.39
C LEU A 262 6.99 -9.49 -15.69
N LYS A 263 6.60 -9.56 -16.97
CA LYS A 263 5.20 -9.72 -17.38
C LYS A 263 4.56 -10.98 -16.82
N THR A 264 5.30 -12.10 -16.77
CA THR A 264 4.78 -13.34 -16.16
C THR A 264 4.65 -13.20 -14.65
N PHE A 265 5.59 -12.56 -13.95
CA PHE A 265 5.43 -12.29 -12.52
C PHE A 265 4.21 -11.42 -12.23
N GLU A 266 3.98 -10.35 -13.00
CA GLU A 266 2.79 -9.52 -12.89
C GLU A 266 1.49 -10.33 -13.00
N GLN A 267 1.42 -11.23 -14.00
CA GLN A 267 0.25 -12.10 -14.23
C GLN A 267 -0.06 -13.04 -13.05
N TYR A 268 0.98 -13.54 -12.37
CA TYR A 268 0.82 -14.55 -11.30
C TYR A 268 0.74 -13.95 -9.90
N LEU A 269 1.33 -12.78 -9.69
CA LEU A 269 1.29 -12.08 -8.40
C LEU A 269 0.07 -11.17 -8.27
N GLY A 270 -0.48 -10.65 -9.38
CA GLY A 270 -1.69 -9.84 -9.35
C GLY A 270 -1.55 -8.64 -8.41
N SER A 271 -2.37 -8.58 -7.36
CA SER A 271 -2.28 -7.51 -6.34
C SER A 271 -0.97 -7.49 -5.55
N ASP A 272 -0.21 -8.60 -5.54
CA ASP A 272 1.11 -8.68 -4.92
C ASP A 272 2.23 -8.15 -5.83
N TRP A 273 1.93 -7.80 -7.09
CA TRP A 273 2.84 -7.10 -8.00
C TRP A 273 2.84 -5.60 -7.73
N THR A 274 3.43 -5.23 -6.61
CA THR A 274 3.56 -3.84 -6.16
C THR A 274 4.75 -3.16 -6.85
N ALA A 275 4.86 -1.83 -6.77
CA ALA A 275 6.00 -1.09 -7.31
C ALA A 275 7.34 -1.57 -6.72
N ASP A 276 7.36 -1.91 -5.43
CA ASP A 276 8.54 -2.48 -4.77
C ASP A 276 8.89 -3.86 -5.28
N THR A 277 7.90 -4.73 -5.48
CA THR A 277 8.12 -6.08 -6.03
C THR A 277 8.65 -5.99 -7.46
N GLN A 278 8.02 -5.16 -8.30
CA GLN A 278 8.48 -4.91 -9.68
C GLN A 278 9.93 -4.42 -9.71
N GLN A 279 10.25 -3.39 -8.91
CA GLN A 279 11.59 -2.82 -8.84
C GLN A 279 12.61 -3.85 -8.36
N ALA A 280 12.29 -4.65 -7.35
CA ALA A 280 13.17 -5.71 -6.84
C ALA A 280 13.51 -6.74 -7.94
N TRP A 281 12.53 -7.17 -8.73
CA TRP A 281 12.76 -8.12 -9.81
C TRP A 281 13.51 -7.51 -11.01
N VAL A 282 13.30 -6.22 -11.31
CA VAL A 282 14.09 -5.48 -12.31
C VAL A 282 15.57 -5.42 -11.89
N GLU A 283 15.84 -5.04 -10.65
CA GLU A 283 17.20 -4.97 -10.09
C GLU A 283 17.89 -6.33 -10.08
N ALA A 284 17.19 -7.37 -9.62
CA ALA A 284 17.71 -8.74 -9.61
C ALA A 284 18.03 -9.22 -11.03
N TYR A 285 17.13 -9.00 -11.99
CA TYR A 285 17.35 -9.39 -13.39
C TYR A 285 18.51 -8.63 -14.03
N GLY A 286 18.62 -7.33 -13.75
CA GLY A 286 19.74 -6.50 -14.20
C GLY A 286 21.08 -7.00 -13.66
N LEU A 287 21.15 -7.31 -12.38
CA LEU A 287 22.36 -7.88 -11.75
C LEU A 287 22.74 -9.22 -12.38
N ILE A 288 21.77 -10.13 -12.56
CA ILE A 288 21.99 -11.43 -13.21
C ILE A 288 22.54 -11.24 -14.63
N THR A 289 21.92 -10.34 -15.39
CA THR A 289 22.31 -10.03 -16.77
C THR A 289 23.74 -9.51 -16.81
N ASN A 290 24.09 -8.53 -15.97
CA ASN A 290 25.44 -7.98 -15.91
C ASN A 290 26.49 -9.06 -15.61
N VAL A 291 26.23 -9.92 -14.61
CA VAL A 291 27.16 -11.01 -14.26
C VAL A 291 27.27 -12.05 -15.39
N MET A 292 26.16 -12.36 -16.07
CA MET A 292 26.19 -13.28 -17.21
C MET A 292 26.96 -12.68 -18.39
N LEU A 293 26.80 -11.39 -18.69
CA LEU A 293 27.54 -10.68 -19.72
C LEU A 293 29.03 -10.59 -19.40
N GLU A 294 29.41 -10.36 -18.14
CA GLU A 294 30.82 -10.40 -17.71
C GLU A 294 31.46 -11.78 -17.91
N GLY A 295 30.68 -12.85 -17.74
CA GLY A 295 31.14 -14.22 -18.00
C GLY A 295 31.03 -14.64 -19.47
N ALA A 296 30.39 -13.81 -20.30
CA ALA A 296 30.21 -14.08 -21.71
C ALA A 296 31.40 -13.50 -22.48
N ASP A 297 32.09 -14.38 -23.21
CA ASP A 297 33.22 -14.03 -24.07
C ASP A 297 32.70 -13.48 -25.42
N TYR A 298 31.97 -12.36 -25.36
CA TYR A 298 31.52 -11.65 -26.55
C TYR A 298 32.65 -10.78 -27.11
N ASP A 299 32.77 -10.69 -28.45
CA ASP A 299 33.58 -9.64 -29.07
C ASP A 299 33.03 -8.25 -28.63
N GLU A 300 33.90 -7.28 -28.31
CA GLU A 300 33.52 -5.95 -27.77
C GLU A 300 32.41 -5.24 -28.59
N ALA A 301 32.35 -5.47 -29.90
CA ALA A 301 31.34 -4.91 -30.79
C ALA A 301 29.91 -5.45 -30.56
N ALA A 302 29.77 -6.64 -29.98
CA ALA A 302 28.47 -7.25 -29.69
C ALA A 302 27.84 -6.75 -28.37
N VAL A 303 28.61 -6.04 -27.52
CA VAL A 303 28.20 -5.61 -26.17
C VAL A 303 27.56 -4.20 -26.16
N GLN A 304 27.69 -3.43 -27.24
CA GLN A 304 27.00 -2.13 -27.37
C GLN A 304 25.49 -2.32 -27.55
N LEU A 305 24.75 -2.32 -26.43
CA LEU A 305 23.29 -2.30 -26.43
C LEU A 305 22.78 -0.96 -26.99
N ASP A 306 21.88 -1.02 -27.99
CA ASP A 306 21.09 0.15 -28.38
C ASP A 306 20.14 0.50 -27.24
N SER A 307 20.09 1.78 -26.85
CA SER A 307 19.29 2.30 -25.72
C SER A 307 17.79 2.01 -25.83
N ALA A 308 17.29 1.68 -27.03
CA ALA A 308 15.92 1.28 -27.30
C ALA A 308 15.58 -0.18 -26.89
N ALA A 309 16.57 -0.95 -26.43
CA ALA A 309 16.41 -2.35 -26.04
C ALA A 309 16.57 -2.58 -24.53
N ALA A 310 16.54 -1.56 -23.68
CA ALA A 310 16.60 -1.76 -22.24
C ALA A 310 15.42 -2.60 -21.72
N VAL A 311 15.57 -3.27 -20.57
CA VAL A 311 14.42 -3.80 -19.84
C VAL A 311 13.52 -2.61 -19.53
N GLU A 312 12.38 -2.52 -20.21
CA GLU A 312 11.45 -1.42 -20.02
C GLU A 312 10.68 -1.68 -18.74
N VAL A 313 10.53 -0.66 -17.89
CA VAL A 313 9.49 -0.67 -16.87
C VAL A 313 8.18 -0.47 -17.63
N PRO A 314 7.30 -1.48 -17.77
CA PRO A 314 6.04 -1.24 -18.44
C PRO A 314 5.29 -0.14 -17.70
N GLU A 315 4.87 0.90 -18.43
CA GLU A 315 3.93 1.88 -17.88
C GLU A 315 2.69 1.11 -17.43
N SER A 316 2.53 0.96 -16.12
CA SER A 316 1.29 0.46 -15.55
C SER A 316 0.13 1.28 -16.13
N ASN A 317 -1.02 0.65 -16.41
CA ASN A 317 -2.26 1.34 -16.75
C ASN A 317 -2.82 2.14 -15.55
N ILE A 318 -1.97 2.88 -14.83
CA ILE A 318 -2.37 3.91 -13.90
C ILE A 318 -2.63 5.15 -14.73
N SER A 319 -3.91 5.36 -15.04
CA SER A 319 -4.47 6.54 -15.68
C SER A 319 -3.74 7.82 -15.27
N THR A 320 -2.88 8.33 -16.13
CA THR A 320 -2.24 9.65 -15.97
C THR A 320 -3.28 10.74 -16.25
N GLY A 321 -4.07 11.08 -15.22
CA GLY A 321 -4.78 12.34 -15.14
C GLY A 321 -3.81 13.43 -14.68
N THR A 322 -3.60 14.44 -15.53
CA THR A 322 -2.73 15.58 -15.28
C THR A 322 -3.03 16.32 -13.98
N ALA A 323 -2.00 16.47 -13.15
CA ALA A 323 -1.70 17.59 -12.24
C ALA A 323 -2.81 18.09 -11.30
N ALA A 324 -2.88 17.49 -10.10
CA ALA A 324 -2.80 18.16 -8.79
C ALA A 324 -3.21 17.15 -7.70
N GLY A 325 -2.36 16.95 -6.69
CA GLY A 325 -2.74 16.24 -5.46
C GLY A 325 -2.03 14.92 -5.24
N VAL A 326 -1.31 14.88 -4.13
CA VAL A 326 -0.97 13.73 -3.28
C VAL A 326 -1.89 12.53 -3.55
N ILE A 327 -1.32 11.35 -3.82
CA ILE A 327 -1.78 10.03 -3.35
C ILE A 327 -0.67 9.02 -3.73
N GLY A 328 0.13 8.63 -2.73
CA GLY A 328 0.90 7.40 -2.78
C GLY A 328 -0.05 6.25 -2.51
N GLY A 329 -0.34 5.47 -3.55
CA GLY A 329 -1.04 4.20 -3.43
C GLY A 329 -0.02 3.08 -3.23
N GLY A 330 0.02 2.52 -2.03
CA GLY A 330 0.80 1.33 -1.68
C GLY A 330 0.02 0.49 -0.66
N LEU A 331 -0.25 -0.76 -1.03
CA LEU A 331 -0.69 -1.89 -0.20
C LEU A 331 -1.74 -1.63 0.91
N ILE A 332 -3.01 -1.96 0.61
CA ILE A 332 -3.96 -2.39 1.64
C ILE A 332 -3.93 -3.91 1.69
N ALA A 333 -3.05 -4.46 2.52
CA ALA A 333 -3.08 -5.86 2.93
C ALA A 333 -3.55 -5.92 4.39
N LEU A 334 -4.63 -6.68 4.62
CA LEU A 334 -5.01 -7.25 5.91
C LEU A 334 -5.31 -6.26 7.06
N ILE A 335 -6.46 -5.58 7.01
CA ILE A 335 -6.99 -4.92 8.21
C ILE A 335 -8.48 -5.22 8.38
N VAL A 336 -8.73 -6.16 9.30
CA VAL A 336 -10.02 -6.76 9.64
C VAL A 336 -10.66 -6.00 10.80
N LEU A 337 -11.82 -5.43 10.50
CA LEU A 337 -13.01 -5.24 11.35
C LEU A 337 -13.06 -4.15 12.44
N PHE A 338 -13.34 -2.94 11.96
CA PHE A 338 -14.37 -1.96 12.37
C PHE A 338 -14.37 -1.37 13.78
N LEU A 339 -14.35 -0.03 13.90
CA LEU A 339 -15.54 0.83 14.07
C LEU A 339 -16.80 0.22 14.76
N LEU A 340 -16.62 -0.79 15.62
CA LEU A 340 -17.62 -1.52 16.39
C LEU A 340 -17.66 -0.92 17.80
N VAL A 341 -18.63 -0.04 18.05
CA VAL A 341 -19.40 -0.20 19.30
C VAL A 341 -20.46 -1.26 19.07
#